data_AF-A0A1Z9U303-F1
#
_entry.id   AF-A0A1Z9U303-F1
#
_cell.length_a   1.000
_cell.length_b   1.000
_cell.length_c   1.000
_cell.angle_alpha   90.00
_cell.angle_beta   90.00
_cell.angle_gamma   90.00
#
_symmetry.space_group_name_H-M   'P 1'
#
loop_
_entity.id
_entity.type
_entity.pdbx_description
1 polymer ?
#
loop_
_entity_poly.entity_id
_entity_poly.type
_entity_poly.pdbx_seq_one_letter_code
_entity_poly.pdbx_strand_id
1 'polypeptide(L)'
;MRSFSWEIFVGAILLFFVAILVSNEKEAEERRDRRETRPSITLEKSIANTIEKSIQAANEAVDVASEAVEASVEASSKAAATSTREAGQDGTKNVVTGTQNLESKIEQKAREIEQKIKENTTGRLSPSQALQTMPNQSKTGTPDSPSMSEARLGQWIESSPGIYTYSSVLALNKKESLSIDIPFGSLEFISEASGSKEKPLLILTASGKIQDANWLQNQLSIIDSSTDSGVRVFVSKSGNNTSNFQLQARLIIPEETNVNAKTQSGHIELSNIAGKHSLNTKGGHVEVMDVKGSLEVTSGGGHIDVLDMEGDLELFTEGGHITLENVSGNIKATTNGGHIDLDELEGSVWALTKGGNITVSIAQAGERITLITEAGNIRLSSSETKPYFCTMNANTGIDFGNSAIAGNLFGAFTGFLFPQEKLDDYASDLQNLFNTMDLTALENPTYGSYGVLPLINLSAELGTITTEFE
;
A
#
# COMPACT_ATOMS: atom_id res chain seq x y z
N MET A 1 17.45 51.19 -24.49
CA MET A 1 16.08 51.67 -24.24
C MET A 1 15.40 50.67 -23.31
N ARG A 2 14.83 51.20 -22.22
CA ARG A 2 14.09 50.54 -21.11
C ARG A 2 14.70 49.28 -20.52
N SER A 3 15.51 49.48 -19.47
CA SER A 3 15.80 48.48 -18.44
C SER A 3 14.48 47.95 -17.87
N PHE A 4 14.23 46.65 -18.00
CA PHE A 4 13.20 45.98 -17.23
C PHE A 4 13.57 46.14 -15.76
N SER A 5 12.82 46.97 -15.04
CA SER A 5 13.17 47.36 -13.68
C SER A 5 12.99 46.17 -12.75
N TRP A 6 14.08 45.78 -12.10
CA TRP A 6 14.19 44.87 -10.95
C TRP A 6 13.05 45.01 -9.92
N GLU A 7 12.47 46.20 -9.82
CA GLU A 7 11.31 46.54 -9.00
C GLU A 7 10.03 45.75 -9.35
N ILE A 8 9.84 45.35 -10.61
CA ILE A 8 8.67 44.55 -11.05
C ILE A 8 8.79 43.09 -10.57
N PHE A 9 10.01 42.52 -10.59
CA PHE A 9 10.26 41.16 -10.12
C PHE A 9 10.14 41.05 -8.60
N VAL A 10 10.69 42.03 -7.87
CA VAL A 10 10.54 42.10 -6.40
C VAL A 10 9.08 42.40 -6.00
N GLY A 11 8.36 43.23 -6.77
CA GLY A 11 6.94 43.50 -6.55
C GLY A 11 6.03 42.28 -6.72
N ALA A 12 6.34 41.40 -7.68
CA ALA A 12 5.61 40.14 -7.89
C ALA A 12 5.81 39.15 -6.74
N ILE A 13 7.04 39.06 -6.21
CA ILE A 13 7.37 38.22 -5.04
C ILE A 13 6.66 38.75 -3.78
N LEU A 14 6.62 40.07 -3.57
CA LEU A 14 5.95 40.66 -2.41
C LEU A 14 4.42 40.47 -2.43
N LEU A 15 3.78 40.54 -3.60
CA LEU A 15 2.35 40.24 -3.77
C LEU A 15 2.04 38.75 -3.54
N PHE A 16 2.96 37.85 -3.90
CA PHE A 16 2.86 36.42 -3.63
C PHE A 16 2.88 36.12 -2.12
N PHE A 17 3.76 36.78 -1.35
CA PHE A 17 3.81 36.63 0.11
C PHE A 17 2.60 37.24 0.83
N VAL A 18 2.04 38.35 0.34
CA VAL A 18 0.81 38.94 0.92
C VAL A 18 -0.42 38.05 0.67
N ALA A 19 -0.50 37.36 -0.48
CA ALA A 19 -1.58 36.42 -0.76
C ALA A 19 -1.57 35.18 0.14
N ILE A 20 -0.38 34.67 0.48
CA ILE A 20 -0.20 33.56 1.43
C ILE A 20 -0.67 33.95 2.84
N LEU A 21 -0.37 35.19 3.26
CA LEU A 21 -0.76 35.69 4.58
C LEU A 21 -2.28 35.89 4.73
N VAL A 22 -2.96 36.35 3.68
CA VAL A 22 -4.43 36.58 3.72
C VAL A 22 -5.24 35.27 3.64
N SER A 23 -4.70 34.21 3.04
CA SER A 23 -5.40 32.92 2.94
C SER A 23 -5.45 32.15 4.26
N ASN A 24 -4.43 32.31 5.12
CA ASN A 24 -4.36 31.65 6.43
C ASN A 24 -5.33 32.24 7.48
N GLU A 25 -5.71 33.51 7.35
CA GLU A 25 -6.65 34.14 8.30
C GLU A 25 -8.11 33.72 8.05
N LYS A 26 -8.47 33.39 6.80
CA LYS A 26 -9.83 33.03 6.41
C LYS A 26 -10.23 31.60 6.79
N GLU A 27 -9.27 30.67 6.83
CA GLU A 27 -9.50 29.28 7.27
C GLU A 27 -9.69 29.14 8.79
N ALA A 28 -9.24 30.13 9.58
CA ALA A 28 -9.41 30.16 11.03
C ALA A 28 -10.84 30.56 11.46
N GLU A 29 -11.54 31.37 10.65
CA GLU A 29 -12.91 31.83 10.93
C GLU A 29 -13.99 30.81 10.54
N GLU A 30 -13.83 30.07 9.44
CA GLU A 30 -14.83 29.08 8.97
C GLU A 30 -14.88 27.78 9.78
N ARG A 31 -13.88 27.53 10.64
CA ARG A 31 -13.84 26.35 11.53
C ARG A 31 -14.65 26.53 12.83
N ARG A 32 -15.15 27.74 13.14
CA ARG A 32 -15.94 28.00 14.37
C ARG A 32 -17.44 27.71 14.24
N ASP A 33 -17.99 27.70 13.03
CA ASP A 33 -19.47 27.70 12.82
C ASP A 33 -20.12 26.32 12.58
N ARG A 34 -19.35 25.22 12.54
CA ARG A 34 -19.87 23.88 12.14
C ARG A 34 -19.97 22.84 13.25
N ARG A 35 -19.94 23.24 14.53
CA ARG A 35 -20.30 22.36 15.66
C ARG A 35 -21.71 22.65 16.13
N GLU A 36 -22.74 22.18 15.43
CA GLU A 36 -24.00 21.83 16.09
C GLU A 36 -24.96 21.04 15.18
N THR A 37 -25.55 19.99 15.77
CA THR A 37 -26.70 19.17 15.33
C THR A 37 -26.47 17.93 14.46
N ARG A 38 -26.46 16.73 15.09
CA ARG A 38 -27.60 15.76 15.08
C ARG A 38 -27.29 14.43 15.79
N PRO A 39 -28.32 13.62 16.18
CA PRO A 39 -28.28 12.76 17.36
C PRO A 39 -28.24 11.24 17.13
N SER A 40 -27.50 10.58 18.03
CA SER A 40 -27.60 9.25 18.68
C SER A 40 -28.26 8.05 17.98
N ILE A 41 -27.46 6.98 17.80
CA ILE A 41 -27.91 5.57 17.87
C ILE A 41 -27.15 4.85 19.00
N THR A 42 -27.94 4.30 19.91
CA THR A 42 -27.53 3.73 21.20
C THR A 42 -26.95 2.32 21.02
N LEU A 43 -25.74 2.22 20.49
CA LEU A 43 -24.84 1.06 20.67
C LEU A 43 -23.37 1.48 20.85
N GLU A 44 -23.06 2.77 20.69
CA GLU A 44 -21.71 3.31 20.74
C GLU A 44 -21.24 3.73 22.14
N LYS A 45 -22.12 3.93 23.13
CA LYS A 45 -21.72 4.55 24.41
C LYS A 45 -20.64 3.81 25.22
N SER A 46 -20.50 2.50 25.06
CA SER A 46 -19.42 1.75 25.73
C SER A 46 -18.09 1.85 24.99
N ILE A 47 -18.13 1.89 23.65
CA ILE A 47 -16.94 1.93 22.81
C ILE A 47 -16.44 3.38 22.72
N ALA A 48 -17.35 4.34 22.50
CA ALA A 48 -17.06 5.77 22.53
C ALA A 48 -16.49 6.21 23.88
N ASN A 49 -17.05 5.76 25.01
CA ASN A 49 -16.51 6.10 26.35
C ASN A 49 -15.17 5.41 26.64
N THR A 50 -14.85 4.32 25.93
CA THR A 50 -13.52 3.70 26.02
C THR A 50 -12.52 4.47 25.17
N ILE A 51 -12.88 4.81 23.93
CA ILE A 51 -12.06 5.61 23.00
C ILE A 51 -11.81 7.01 23.56
N GLU A 52 -12.81 7.67 24.13
CA GLU A 52 -12.72 9.00 24.72
C GLU A 52 -11.78 9.02 25.93
N LYS A 53 -11.82 7.97 26.77
CA LYS A 53 -10.85 7.78 27.87
C LYS A 53 -9.43 7.49 27.37
N SER A 54 -9.29 6.74 26.29
CA SER A 54 -7.99 6.48 25.66
C SER A 54 -7.38 7.73 25.04
N ILE A 55 -8.20 8.55 24.37
CA ILE A 55 -7.78 9.84 23.80
C ILE A 55 -7.42 10.82 24.91
N GLN A 56 -8.19 10.86 26.00
CA GLN A 56 -7.87 11.72 27.14
C GLN A 56 -6.56 11.31 27.81
N ALA A 57 -6.30 10.02 27.99
CA ALA A 57 -5.02 9.53 28.51
C ALA A 57 -3.84 9.84 27.56
N ALA A 58 -4.06 9.77 26.24
CA ALA A 58 -3.05 10.14 25.25
C ALA A 58 -2.74 11.65 25.27
N ASN A 59 -3.77 12.49 25.37
CA ASN A 59 -3.59 13.95 25.45
C ASN A 59 -2.91 14.37 26.76
N GLU A 60 -3.27 13.76 27.90
CA GLU A 60 -2.57 14.00 29.16
C GLU A 60 -1.08 13.57 29.10
N ALA A 61 -0.76 12.52 28.34
CA ALA A 61 0.62 12.10 28.10
C ALA A 61 1.38 13.07 27.19
N VAL A 62 0.71 13.65 26.18
CA VAL A 62 1.27 14.65 25.27
C VAL A 62 1.50 15.98 26.00
N ASP A 63 0.58 16.42 26.85
CA ASP A 63 0.73 17.64 27.65
C ASP A 63 1.90 17.51 28.63
N VAL A 64 2.03 16.35 29.30
CA VAL A 64 3.17 16.08 30.19
C VAL A 64 4.49 15.99 29.42
N ALA A 65 4.48 15.46 28.20
CA ALA A 65 5.66 15.44 27.33
C ALA A 65 6.02 16.86 26.86
N SER A 66 5.03 17.68 26.53
CA SER A 66 5.22 19.07 26.12
C SER A 66 5.78 19.93 27.26
N GLU A 67 5.23 19.81 28.48
CA GLU A 67 5.78 20.49 29.66
C GLU A 67 7.21 20.03 29.99
N ALA A 68 7.50 18.74 29.80
CA ALA A 68 8.86 18.22 29.99
C ALA A 68 9.85 18.75 28.94
N VAL A 69 9.40 18.93 27.69
CA VAL A 69 10.21 19.51 26.61
C VAL A 69 10.41 21.01 26.84
N GLU A 70 9.38 21.76 27.22
CA GLU A 70 9.52 23.19 27.56
C GLU A 70 10.44 23.41 28.76
N ALA A 71 10.31 22.60 29.81
CA ALA A 71 11.23 22.65 30.96
C ALA A 71 12.68 22.29 30.57
N SER A 72 12.86 21.38 29.62
CA SER A 72 14.18 21.00 29.08
C SER A 72 14.81 22.11 28.23
N VAL A 73 13.99 22.80 27.42
CA VAL A 73 14.41 23.95 26.61
C VAL A 73 14.73 25.16 27.50
N GLU A 74 13.95 25.42 28.56
CA GLU A 74 14.22 26.50 29.51
C GLU A 74 15.45 26.22 30.39
N ALA A 75 15.66 24.97 30.78
CA ALA A 75 16.88 24.56 31.51
C ALA A 75 18.13 24.66 30.61
N SER A 76 18.01 24.28 29.33
CA SER A 76 19.09 24.38 28.35
C SER A 76 19.41 25.85 28.01
N SER A 77 18.40 26.72 27.92
CA SER A 77 18.61 28.15 27.67
C SER A 77 19.23 28.87 28.88
N LYS A 78 18.85 28.51 30.11
CA LYS A 78 19.51 29.00 31.34
C LYS A 78 20.95 28.48 31.48
N ALA A 79 21.22 27.24 31.09
CA ALA A 79 22.58 26.70 31.05
C ALA A 79 23.46 27.40 30.00
N ALA A 80 22.91 27.72 28.82
CA ALA A 80 23.60 28.47 27.77
C ALA A 80 23.82 29.97 28.13
N ALA A 81 22.90 30.58 28.90
CA ALA A 81 23.05 31.94 29.39
C ALA A 81 24.10 32.07 30.52
N THR A 82 24.39 30.97 31.23
CA THR A 82 25.39 30.96 32.32
C THR A 82 26.79 30.63 31.80
N SER A 83 26.94 29.99 30.63
CA SER A 83 28.24 29.67 30.02
C SER A 83 28.89 30.85 29.27
N THR A 84 28.18 31.96 29.07
CA THR A 84 28.73 33.22 28.53
C THR A 84 29.33 34.14 29.61
N ARG A 85 29.31 33.71 30.88
CA ARG A 85 29.98 34.39 31.99
C ARG A 85 30.76 33.36 32.78
N GLU A 86 32.10 33.39 32.63
CA GLU A 86 33.10 32.51 33.24
C GLU A 86 33.50 31.28 32.39
N ALA A 87 34.45 31.53 31.49
CA ALA A 87 35.32 30.49 30.94
C ALA A 87 36.20 29.92 32.07
N GLY A 88 35.89 28.70 32.52
CA GLY A 88 36.69 27.96 33.50
C GLY A 88 36.32 26.47 33.50
N GLN A 89 37.36 25.63 33.55
CA GLN A 89 37.38 24.19 33.25
C GLN A 89 36.52 23.25 34.13
N ASP A 90 35.55 23.75 34.90
CA ASP A 90 34.70 22.96 35.81
C ASP A 90 33.24 22.84 35.34
N GLY A 91 32.87 23.52 34.24
CA GLY A 91 31.49 23.54 33.70
C GLY A 91 31.05 22.26 32.96
N THR A 92 31.98 21.43 32.49
CA THR A 92 31.65 20.22 31.71
C THR A 92 31.27 19.01 32.56
N LYS A 93 31.59 18.99 33.86
CA LYS A 93 31.18 17.91 34.77
C LYS A 93 29.73 18.03 35.25
N ASN A 94 29.22 19.25 35.45
CA ASN A 94 27.86 19.45 35.97
C ASN A 94 26.76 19.25 34.92
N VAL A 95 27.04 19.49 33.64
CA VAL A 95 26.07 19.25 32.54
C VAL A 95 25.83 17.76 32.30
N VAL A 96 26.89 16.93 32.40
CA VAL A 96 26.81 15.47 32.20
C VAL A 96 26.10 14.77 33.36
N THR A 97 26.22 15.25 34.60
CA THR A 97 25.47 14.71 35.75
C THR A 97 23.99 15.13 35.76
N GLY A 98 23.65 16.25 35.12
CA GLY A 98 22.27 16.73 34.98
C GLY A 98 21.47 15.93 33.94
N THR A 99 22.06 15.59 32.80
CA THR A 99 21.42 14.80 31.73
C THR A 99 21.22 13.34 32.13
N GLN A 100 22.17 12.71 32.83
CA GLN A 100 22.01 11.33 33.32
C GLN A 100 20.91 11.18 34.39
N ASN A 101 20.69 12.22 35.21
CA ASN A 101 19.62 12.22 36.22
C ASN A 101 18.23 12.42 35.57
N LEU A 102 18.17 13.10 34.43
CA LEU A 102 16.93 13.30 33.65
C LEU A 102 16.54 12.03 32.89
N GLU A 103 17.50 11.34 32.28
CA GLU A 103 17.32 10.08 31.56
C GLU A 103 16.76 8.98 32.48
N SER A 104 17.30 8.89 33.71
CA SER A 104 16.80 7.95 34.72
C SER A 104 15.35 8.23 35.17
N LYS A 105 14.92 9.50 35.21
CA LYS A 105 13.55 9.90 35.55
C LYS A 105 12.57 9.66 34.41
N ILE A 106 13.00 9.84 33.17
CA ILE A 106 12.21 9.54 31.97
C ILE A 106 11.96 8.03 31.87
N GLU A 107 12.99 7.20 32.08
CA GLU A 107 12.81 5.76 32.10
C GLU A 107 11.91 5.26 33.24
N GLN A 108 12.02 5.88 34.43
CA GLN A 108 11.14 5.52 35.55
C GLN A 108 9.68 5.83 35.26
N LYS A 109 9.39 6.99 34.65
CA LYS A 109 8.04 7.37 34.21
C LYS A 109 7.51 6.50 33.07
N ALA A 110 8.36 6.11 32.13
CA ALA A 110 7.99 5.19 31.05
C ALA A 110 7.54 3.82 31.63
N ARG A 111 8.27 3.29 32.62
CA ARG A 111 7.91 2.04 33.32
C ARG A 111 6.58 2.15 34.10
N GLU A 112 6.28 3.30 34.72
CA GLU A 112 4.99 3.53 35.37
C GLU A 112 3.82 3.58 34.39
N ILE A 113 4.03 4.14 33.19
CA ILE A 113 3.02 4.18 32.12
C ILE A 113 2.76 2.76 31.58
N GLU A 114 3.81 1.97 31.36
CA GLU A 114 3.71 0.58 30.91
C GLU A 114 2.94 -0.31 31.90
N GLN A 115 3.15 -0.10 33.20
CA GLN A 115 2.42 -0.80 34.25
C GLN A 115 0.93 -0.42 34.29
N LYS A 116 0.60 0.87 34.13
CA LYS A 116 -0.80 1.34 34.06
C LYS A 116 -1.53 0.84 32.82
N ILE A 117 -0.83 0.65 31.71
CA ILE A 117 -1.38 0.02 30.50
C ILE A 117 -1.69 -1.46 30.79
N LYS A 118 -0.76 -2.21 31.40
CA LYS A 118 -0.98 -3.61 31.79
C LYS A 118 -2.16 -3.80 32.75
N GLU A 119 -2.30 -2.92 33.75
CA GLU A 119 -3.41 -2.98 34.71
C GLU A 119 -4.78 -2.71 34.04
N ASN A 120 -4.83 -1.85 33.01
CA ASN A 120 -6.05 -1.59 32.23
C ASN A 120 -6.36 -2.68 31.18
N THR A 121 -5.37 -3.44 30.70
CA THR A 121 -5.58 -4.54 29.74
C THR A 121 -6.02 -5.86 30.40
N THR A 122 -5.82 -6.03 31.73
CA THR A 122 -6.23 -7.26 32.45
C THR A 122 -7.74 -7.43 32.69
N GLY A 123 -8.57 -6.58 32.09
CA GLY A 123 -10.03 -6.54 32.28
C GLY A 123 -10.88 -7.13 31.15
N ARG A 124 -10.40 -8.06 30.29
CA ARG A 124 -11.30 -8.89 29.44
C ARG A 124 -10.59 -10.06 28.73
N LEU A 125 -10.90 -11.28 29.20
CA LEU A 125 -10.98 -12.58 28.52
C LEU A 125 -9.73 -13.17 27.81
N SER A 126 -9.11 -14.16 28.45
CA SER A 126 -8.29 -15.21 27.83
C SER A 126 -9.16 -16.39 27.35
N PRO A 127 -9.13 -16.79 26.06
CA PRO A 127 -9.76 -18.04 25.60
C PRO A 127 -8.82 -19.23 25.84
N SER A 128 -8.72 -19.71 27.09
CA SER A 128 -7.90 -20.90 27.39
C SER A 128 -8.27 -21.70 28.65
N GLN A 129 -9.48 -21.55 29.21
CA GLN A 129 -9.87 -22.35 30.40
C GLN A 129 -11.22 -23.09 30.31
N ALA A 130 -11.87 -23.13 29.15
CA ALA A 130 -13.09 -23.94 28.94
C ALA A 130 -12.79 -25.27 28.23
N LEU A 131 -11.87 -26.08 28.75
CA LEU A 131 -11.75 -27.49 28.33
C LEU A 131 -11.01 -28.37 29.34
N GLN A 132 -11.39 -28.33 30.62
CA GLN A 132 -10.94 -29.32 31.61
C GLN A 132 -12.04 -29.68 32.61
N THR A 133 -13.06 -30.39 32.13
CA THR A 133 -13.76 -31.40 32.94
C THR A 133 -14.35 -32.42 31.99
N MET A 134 -13.66 -33.52 31.73
CA MET A 134 -14.19 -34.90 31.55
C MET A 134 -13.00 -35.87 31.31
N PRO A 135 -13.12 -37.13 31.73
CA PRO A 135 -11.98 -37.90 32.26
C PRO A 135 -11.07 -38.52 31.19
N ASN A 136 -9.81 -38.60 31.62
CA ASN A 136 -8.65 -39.20 31.00
C ASN A 136 -8.88 -40.69 30.63
N GLN A 137 -8.84 -41.02 29.34
CA GLN A 137 -8.36 -42.33 28.89
C GLN A 137 -7.18 -42.13 27.93
N SER A 138 -6.00 -42.48 28.42
CA SER A 138 -4.75 -42.50 27.69
C SER A 138 -4.80 -43.51 26.54
N LYS A 139 -4.57 -43.04 25.31
CA LYS A 139 -3.81 -43.82 24.31
C LYS A 139 -2.82 -42.88 23.63
N THR A 140 -1.56 -43.22 23.83
CA THR A 140 -0.38 -42.68 23.16
C THR A 140 -0.47 -42.90 21.65
N GLY A 141 -0.38 -41.82 20.89
CA GLY A 141 -0.21 -41.80 19.45
C GLY A 141 -0.10 -40.35 19.00
N THR A 142 1.06 -39.96 18.47
CA THR A 142 1.26 -38.72 17.73
C THR A 142 0.18 -38.60 16.64
N PRO A 143 -0.46 -37.43 16.43
CA PRO A 143 -1.26 -37.25 15.23
C PRO A 143 -0.29 -37.05 14.08
N ASP A 144 0.05 -38.14 13.41
CA ASP A 144 0.52 -38.10 12.04
C ASP A 144 -0.49 -37.27 11.22
N SER A 145 0.02 -36.38 10.36
CA SER A 145 -0.74 -35.82 9.25
C SER A 145 -1.62 -36.92 8.66
N PRO A 146 -2.91 -36.68 8.35
CA PRO A 146 -3.76 -37.75 7.84
C PRO A 146 -3.13 -38.23 6.54
N SER A 147 -2.49 -39.39 6.58
CA SER A 147 -2.16 -40.16 5.40
C SER A 147 -3.50 -40.55 4.79
N MET A 148 -4.03 -39.68 3.93
CA MET A 148 -5.17 -39.95 3.10
C MET A 148 -4.87 -41.26 2.38
N SER A 149 -5.60 -42.33 2.71
CA SER A 149 -5.49 -43.57 1.98
C SER A 149 -5.78 -43.25 0.50
N GLU A 150 -4.85 -43.54 -0.41
CA GLU A 150 -4.99 -43.32 -1.86
C GLU A 150 -6.30 -43.91 -2.45
N ALA A 151 -6.93 -44.83 -1.72
CA ALA A 151 -8.22 -45.48 -2.00
C ALA A 151 -9.45 -44.55 -2.12
N ARG A 152 -9.32 -43.24 -1.96
CA ARG A 152 -10.45 -42.29 -1.86
C ARG A 152 -10.32 -41.04 -2.74
N LEU A 153 -9.32 -41.00 -3.61
CA LEU A 153 -9.18 -39.93 -4.60
C LEU A 153 -10.31 -40.00 -5.63
N GLY A 154 -10.76 -38.83 -6.11
CA GLY A 154 -11.75 -38.74 -7.18
C GLY A 154 -13.20 -38.97 -6.76
N GLN A 155 -13.51 -39.01 -5.46
CA GLN A 155 -14.88 -39.16 -4.94
C GLN A 155 -15.19 -38.16 -3.84
N TRP A 156 -16.45 -37.74 -3.73
CA TRP A 156 -16.94 -36.93 -2.61
C TRP A 156 -17.11 -37.79 -1.35
N ILE A 157 -16.64 -37.26 -0.22
CA ILE A 157 -16.74 -37.91 1.09
C ILE A 157 -17.24 -36.90 2.11
N GLU A 158 -18.16 -37.32 2.98
CA GLU A 158 -18.56 -36.51 4.12
C GLU A 158 -17.43 -36.48 5.16
N SER A 159 -16.70 -35.37 5.25
CA SER A 159 -15.58 -35.18 6.17
C SER A 159 -16.03 -34.74 7.56
N SER A 160 -17.21 -34.12 7.64
CA SER A 160 -17.93 -33.74 8.86
C SER A 160 -19.41 -33.60 8.52
N PRO A 161 -20.35 -33.67 9.50
CA PRO A 161 -21.78 -33.59 9.22
C PRO A 161 -22.15 -32.40 8.32
N GLY A 162 -22.64 -32.67 7.11
CA GLY A 162 -23.01 -31.66 6.12
C GLY A 162 -21.87 -30.98 5.36
N ILE A 163 -20.62 -31.43 5.55
CA ILE A 163 -19.43 -30.96 4.83
C ILE A 163 -18.87 -32.12 4.01
N TYR A 164 -18.73 -31.89 2.71
CA TYR A 164 -18.26 -32.88 1.76
C TYR A 164 -16.95 -32.41 1.15
N THR A 165 -15.99 -33.31 1.04
CA THR A 165 -14.66 -33.04 0.48
C THR A 165 -14.39 -33.99 -0.69
N TYR A 166 -13.87 -33.44 -1.77
CA TYR A 166 -13.33 -34.15 -2.91
C TYR A 166 -11.84 -33.81 -3.02
N SER A 167 -11.01 -34.78 -3.36
CA SER A 167 -9.57 -34.56 -3.58
C SER A 167 -9.08 -35.27 -4.83
N SER A 168 -8.26 -34.58 -5.62
CA SER A 168 -7.56 -35.15 -6.78
C SER A 168 -6.11 -34.69 -6.81
N VAL A 169 -5.20 -35.60 -7.15
CA VAL A 169 -3.79 -35.30 -7.35
C VAL A 169 -3.62 -34.80 -8.78
N LEU A 170 -3.04 -33.61 -8.93
CA LEU A 170 -2.79 -33.01 -10.24
C LEU A 170 -1.43 -33.45 -10.76
N ALA A 171 -1.40 -33.86 -12.03
CA ALA A 171 -0.16 -34.15 -12.75
C ALA A 171 0.51 -32.85 -13.23
N LEU A 172 0.85 -31.98 -12.27
CA LEU A 172 1.42 -30.66 -12.50
C LEU A 172 2.89 -30.62 -12.06
N ASN A 173 3.77 -30.10 -12.91
CA ASN A 173 5.18 -29.89 -12.58
C ASN A 173 5.50 -28.40 -12.38
N LYS A 174 6.74 -28.10 -11.93
CA LYS A 174 7.25 -26.73 -11.81
C LYS A 174 7.23 -26.04 -13.19
N LYS A 175 6.95 -24.73 -13.23
CA LYS A 175 6.90 -23.90 -14.45
C LYS A 175 5.80 -24.25 -15.45
N GLU A 176 5.01 -25.29 -15.18
CA GLU A 176 3.81 -25.58 -15.96
C GLU A 176 2.67 -24.64 -15.60
N SER A 177 1.67 -24.61 -16.47
CA SER A 177 0.48 -23.78 -16.30
C SER A 177 -0.66 -24.58 -15.71
N LEU A 178 -1.29 -24.04 -14.66
CA LEU A 178 -2.53 -24.53 -14.11
C LEU A 178 -3.67 -23.60 -14.54
N SER A 179 -4.63 -24.13 -15.27
CA SER A 179 -5.88 -23.42 -15.58
C SER A 179 -7.03 -24.03 -14.80
N ILE A 180 -7.73 -23.23 -14.01
CA ILE A 180 -8.92 -23.67 -13.27
C ILE A 180 -10.10 -22.73 -13.53
N ASP A 181 -11.25 -23.33 -13.85
CA ASP A 181 -12.53 -22.64 -13.99
C ASP A 181 -13.57 -23.34 -13.11
N ILE A 182 -14.13 -22.59 -12.16
CA ILE A 182 -15.22 -23.07 -11.30
C ILE A 182 -16.47 -22.21 -11.49
N PRO A 183 -17.67 -22.82 -11.40
CA PRO A 183 -18.90 -22.12 -11.77
C PRO A 183 -19.36 -21.14 -10.68
N PHE A 184 -18.92 -21.33 -9.44
CA PHE A 184 -19.18 -20.49 -8.27
C PHE A 184 -18.22 -20.93 -7.15
N GLY A 185 -18.13 -20.14 -6.09
CA GLY A 185 -17.28 -20.43 -4.95
C GLY A 185 -15.89 -19.83 -5.08
N SER A 186 -15.12 -19.91 -4.00
CA SER A 186 -13.80 -19.28 -3.88
C SER A 186 -12.67 -20.21 -4.30
N LEU A 187 -11.59 -19.61 -4.79
CA LEU A 187 -10.34 -20.25 -5.17
C LEU A 187 -9.25 -19.79 -4.21
N GLU A 188 -8.54 -20.73 -3.61
CA GLU A 188 -7.42 -20.47 -2.71
C GLU A 188 -6.21 -21.24 -3.24
N PHE A 189 -5.12 -20.54 -3.50
CA PHE A 189 -3.87 -21.11 -3.98
C PHE A 189 -2.80 -21.00 -2.90
N ILE A 190 -2.27 -22.15 -2.50
CA ILE A 190 -1.18 -22.26 -1.55
C ILE A 190 -0.01 -22.86 -2.32
N SER A 191 1.10 -22.13 -2.36
CA SER A 191 2.32 -22.67 -2.92
C SER A 191 3.03 -23.59 -1.92
N GLU A 192 3.76 -24.55 -2.45
CA GLU A 192 4.75 -25.29 -1.68
C GLU A 192 6.17 -24.95 -2.14
N ALA A 193 7.05 -24.82 -1.15
CA ALA A 193 8.45 -24.51 -1.35
C ALA A 193 9.11 -25.44 -2.36
N SER A 194 9.97 -24.86 -3.19
CA SER A 194 10.73 -25.54 -4.23
C SER A 194 11.58 -26.70 -3.65
N GLY A 195 11.05 -27.93 -3.67
CA GLY A 195 11.70 -29.11 -3.09
C GLY A 195 10.79 -30.02 -2.24
N SER A 196 9.55 -29.61 -1.98
CA SER A 196 8.51 -30.49 -1.42
C SER A 196 8.37 -31.78 -2.25
N LYS A 197 8.17 -32.91 -1.54
CA LYS A 197 7.81 -34.19 -2.16
C LYS A 197 6.30 -34.38 -2.25
N GLU A 198 5.51 -33.44 -1.72
CA GLU A 198 4.07 -33.53 -1.80
C GLU A 198 3.64 -33.31 -3.25
N LYS A 199 2.64 -34.09 -3.67
CA LYS A 199 2.12 -34.01 -5.02
C LYS A 199 1.11 -32.87 -5.07
N PRO A 200 1.08 -32.08 -6.15
CA PRO A 200 0.10 -31.02 -6.29
C PRO A 200 -1.32 -31.57 -6.12
N LEU A 201 -2.14 -30.87 -5.34
CA LEU A 201 -3.41 -31.39 -4.85
C LEU A 201 -4.52 -30.36 -5.05
N LEU A 202 -5.62 -30.82 -5.65
CA LEU A 202 -6.89 -30.11 -5.64
C LEU A 202 -7.74 -30.65 -4.49
N ILE A 203 -8.22 -29.75 -3.63
CA ILE A 203 -9.21 -30.05 -2.59
C ILE A 203 -10.45 -29.19 -2.85
N LEU A 204 -11.59 -29.83 -3.11
CA LEU A 204 -12.88 -29.15 -3.17
C LEU A 204 -13.65 -29.44 -1.89
N THR A 205 -14.15 -28.40 -1.24
CA THR A 205 -15.03 -28.50 -0.07
C THR A 205 -16.38 -27.92 -0.42
N ALA A 206 -17.44 -28.68 -0.19
CA ALA A 206 -18.81 -28.27 -0.41
C ALA A 206 -19.62 -28.37 0.89
N SER A 207 -20.44 -27.35 1.17
CA SER A 207 -21.27 -27.28 2.37
C SER A 207 -22.63 -26.65 2.07
N GLY A 208 -23.60 -26.87 2.95
CA GLY A 208 -24.96 -26.32 2.82
C GLY A 208 -25.99 -27.40 2.52
N LYS A 209 -26.92 -27.14 1.60
CA LYS A 209 -28.03 -28.08 1.31
C LYS A 209 -27.58 -29.20 0.38
N ILE A 210 -26.87 -30.17 0.95
CA ILE A 210 -26.37 -31.37 0.27
C ILE A 210 -27.10 -32.59 0.85
N GLN A 211 -27.65 -33.44 -0.03
CA GLN A 211 -28.39 -34.64 0.40
C GLN A 211 -27.43 -35.74 0.86
N ASP A 212 -26.49 -36.10 -0.03
CA ASP A 212 -25.43 -37.06 0.20
C ASP A 212 -24.32 -36.86 -0.86
N ALA A 213 -23.24 -37.63 -0.74
CA ALA A 213 -22.10 -37.57 -1.65
C ALA A 213 -22.45 -37.96 -3.10
N ASN A 214 -23.36 -38.91 -3.31
CA ASN A 214 -23.76 -39.36 -4.64
C ASN A 214 -24.58 -38.30 -5.36
N TRP A 215 -25.48 -37.65 -4.62
CA TRP A 215 -26.22 -36.49 -5.10
C TRP A 215 -25.24 -35.40 -5.54
N LEU A 216 -24.26 -35.05 -4.70
CA LEU A 216 -23.27 -34.01 -5.03
C LEU A 216 -22.42 -34.39 -6.25
N GLN A 217 -21.99 -35.65 -6.36
CA GLN A 217 -21.27 -36.18 -7.51
C GLN A 217 -22.06 -36.03 -8.83
N ASN A 218 -23.39 -36.10 -8.78
CA ASN A 218 -24.25 -35.89 -9.94
C ASN A 218 -24.52 -34.39 -10.22
N GLN A 219 -24.34 -33.52 -9.22
CA GLN A 219 -24.52 -32.06 -9.38
C GLN A 219 -23.27 -31.35 -9.89
N LEU A 220 -22.07 -31.87 -9.61
CA LEU A 220 -20.81 -31.28 -10.04
C LEU A 220 -20.03 -32.25 -10.92
N SER A 221 -19.77 -31.85 -12.17
CA SER A 221 -18.82 -32.51 -13.05
C SER A 221 -17.46 -31.86 -12.87
N ILE A 222 -16.48 -32.65 -12.44
CA ILE A 222 -15.08 -32.22 -12.26
C ILE A 222 -14.26 -32.94 -13.32
N ILE A 223 -13.57 -32.17 -14.16
CA ILE A 223 -12.72 -32.69 -15.23
C ILE A 223 -11.34 -32.08 -15.05
N ASP A 224 -10.37 -32.91 -14.69
CA ASP A 224 -8.95 -32.59 -14.73
C ASP A 224 -8.29 -33.30 -15.92
N SER A 225 -7.51 -32.56 -16.70
CA SER A 225 -6.84 -33.07 -17.90
C SER A 225 -5.46 -32.45 -18.05
N SER A 226 -4.46 -33.26 -18.37
CA SER A 226 -3.15 -32.77 -18.78
C SER A 226 -3.23 -32.14 -20.17
N THR A 227 -2.51 -31.04 -20.36
CA THR A 227 -2.30 -30.35 -21.63
C THR A 227 -0.81 -30.36 -21.97
N ASP A 228 -0.45 -29.93 -23.18
CA ASP A 228 0.96 -29.78 -23.56
C ASP A 228 1.73 -28.78 -22.67
N SER A 229 1.02 -27.91 -21.96
CA SER A 229 1.58 -26.82 -21.15
C SER A 229 1.33 -26.94 -19.64
N GLY A 230 0.66 -28.00 -19.18
CA GLY A 230 0.38 -28.23 -17.76
C GLY A 230 -0.96 -28.94 -17.51
N VAL A 231 -1.81 -28.37 -16.64
CA VAL A 231 -3.06 -29.00 -16.20
C VAL A 231 -4.23 -28.04 -16.36
N ARG A 232 -5.36 -28.55 -16.85
CA ARG A 232 -6.65 -27.85 -16.85
C ARG A 232 -7.61 -28.58 -15.92
N VAL A 233 -8.22 -27.83 -15.01
CA VAL A 233 -9.31 -28.24 -14.14
C VAL A 233 -10.56 -27.46 -14.54
N PHE A 234 -11.61 -28.16 -14.90
CA PHE A 234 -12.91 -27.57 -15.23
C PHE A 234 -13.97 -28.17 -14.33
N VAL A 235 -14.59 -27.33 -13.51
CA VAL A 235 -15.75 -27.71 -12.69
C VAL A 235 -16.98 -27.11 -13.33
N SER A 236 -18.01 -27.92 -13.54
CA SER A 236 -19.30 -27.43 -14.02
C SER A 236 -20.44 -27.98 -13.16
N LYS A 237 -21.48 -27.17 -13.04
CA LYS A 237 -22.70 -27.54 -12.33
C LYS A 237 -23.68 -28.15 -13.32
N SER A 238 -24.17 -29.34 -13.02
CA SER A 238 -25.22 -30.03 -13.75
C SER A 238 -26.59 -29.68 -13.16
N GLY A 239 -27.54 -29.21 -13.98
CA GLY A 239 -28.94 -28.93 -13.59
C GLY A 239 -29.32 -27.45 -13.42
N ASN A 240 -30.63 -27.17 -13.33
CA ASN A 240 -31.18 -25.82 -13.22
C ASN A 240 -31.05 -25.21 -11.81
N ASN A 241 -30.14 -24.23 -11.69
CA ASN A 241 -30.17 -22.98 -10.91
C ASN A 241 -30.70 -22.88 -9.45
N THR A 242 -30.86 -23.95 -8.67
CA THR A 242 -31.40 -23.83 -7.29
C THR A 242 -30.63 -24.55 -6.18
N SER A 243 -29.51 -25.19 -6.48
CA SER A 243 -28.73 -25.86 -5.44
C SER A 243 -27.89 -24.84 -4.64
N ASN A 244 -28.41 -24.49 -3.46
CA ASN A 244 -27.79 -23.63 -2.45
C ASN A 244 -26.74 -24.41 -1.64
N PHE A 245 -25.62 -24.73 -2.27
CA PHE A 245 -24.44 -25.18 -1.55
C PHE A 245 -23.25 -24.31 -1.94
N GLN A 246 -22.36 -24.09 -1.00
CA GLN A 246 -21.13 -23.35 -1.17
C GLN A 246 -20.05 -24.30 -1.70
N LEU A 247 -19.08 -23.74 -2.42
CA LEU A 247 -17.91 -24.46 -2.91
C LEU A 247 -16.67 -23.64 -2.58
N GLN A 248 -15.64 -24.29 -2.05
CA GLN A 248 -14.31 -23.73 -1.89
C GLN A 248 -13.33 -24.70 -2.54
N ALA A 249 -12.49 -24.19 -3.42
CA ALA A 249 -11.43 -24.95 -4.03
C ALA A 249 -10.10 -24.45 -3.49
N ARG A 250 -9.35 -25.34 -2.85
CA ARG A 250 -8.00 -25.09 -2.37
C ARG A 250 -7.03 -25.91 -3.20
N LEU A 251 -6.02 -25.24 -3.74
CA LEU A 251 -5.02 -25.81 -4.63
C LEU A 251 -3.65 -25.67 -4.00
N ILE A 252 -3.03 -26.82 -3.77
CA ILE A 252 -1.66 -26.91 -3.26
C ILE A 252 -0.78 -27.19 -4.48
N ILE A 253 0.08 -26.23 -4.84
CA ILE A 253 0.82 -26.24 -6.11
C ILE A 253 2.28 -25.83 -5.93
N PRO A 254 3.18 -26.17 -6.86
CA PRO A 254 4.56 -25.68 -6.80
C PRO A 254 4.63 -24.15 -6.88
N GLU A 255 5.57 -23.56 -6.15
CA GLU A 255 5.84 -22.11 -6.14
C GLU A 255 6.09 -21.49 -7.53
N GLU A 256 6.60 -22.25 -8.49
CA GLU A 256 6.91 -21.74 -9.84
C GLU A 256 5.78 -22.01 -10.86
N THR A 257 4.52 -22.19 -10.42
CA THR A 257 3.39 -22.49 -11.31
C THR A 257 2.76 -21.23 -11.88
N ASN A 258 2.49 -21.22 -13.20
CA ASN A 258 1.68 -20.17 -13.83
C ASN A 258 0.19 -20.46 -13.59
N VAL A 259 -0.56 -19.51 -13.04
CA VAL A 259 -1.97 -19.73 -12.63
C VAL A 259 -2.93 -18.94 -13.52
N ASN A 260 -3.91 -19.61 -14.09
CA ASN A 260 -5.05 -19.00 -14.79
C ASN A 260 -6.34 -19.44 -14.08
N ALA A 261 -6.90 -18.55 -13.27
CA ALA A 261 -7.98 -18.86 -12.34
C ALA A 261 -9.26 -18.08 -12.71
N LYS A 262 -10.39 -18.79 -12.80
CA LYS A 262 -11.70 -18.19 -13.11
C LYS A 262 -12.79 -18.68 -12.16
N THR A 263 -13.56 -17.74 -11.62
CA THR A 263 -14.81 -18.02 -10.89
C THR A 263 -15.87 -16.99 -11.25
N GLN A 264 -17.15 -17.32 -11.13
CA GLN A 264 -18.22 -16.37 -11.44
C GLN A 264 -18.54 -15.41 -10.29
N SER A 265 -18.30 -15.79 -9.03
CA SER A 265 -18.75 -14.96 -7.90
C SER A 265 -17.94 -15.07 -6.62
N GLY A 266 -17.02 -16.03 -6.52
CA GLY A 266 -16.23 -16.19 -5.30
C GLY A 266 -14.93 -15.40 -5.30
N HIS A 267 -14.28 -15.44 -4.15
CA HIS A 267 -13.00 -14.80 -3.91
C HIS A 267 -11.87 -15.60 -4.55
N ILE A 268 -10.79 -14.92 -4.90
CA ILE A 268 -9.57 -15.56 -5.36
C ILE A 268 -8.44 -15.10 -4.45
N GLU A 269 -7.80 -16.05 -3.78
CA GLU A 269 -6.65 -15.82 -2.91
C GLU A 269 -5.43 -16.50 -3.54
N LEU A 270 -4.39 -15.73 -3.85
CA LEU A 270 -3.14 -16.22 -4.42
C LEU A 270 -1.97 -15.79 -3.54
N SER A 271 -1.19 -16.74 -3.03
CA SER A 271 -0.07 -16.40 -2.14
C SER A 271 1.22 -17.16 -2.42
N ASN A 272 2.35 -16.52 -2.09
CA ASN A 272 3.70 -17.10 -2.06
C ASN A 272 4.13 -17.76 -3.38
N ILE A 273 3.83 -17.15 -4.54
CA ILE A 273 3.98 -17.83 -5.84
C ILE A 273 4.73 -16.95 -6.85
N ALA A 274 5.48 -17.60 -7.74
CA ALA A 274 6.22 -16.96 -8.80
C ALA A 274 5.78 -17.45 -10.18
N GLY A 275 5.65 -16.53 -11.14
CA GLY A 275 5.34 -16.86 -12.53
C GLY A 275 4.45 -15.83 -13.21
N LYS A 276 3.56 -16.32 -14.08
CA LYS A 276 2.57 -15.53 -14.79
C LYS A 276 1.17 -15.91 -14.33
N HIS A 277 0.44 -14.96 -13.78
CA HIS A 277 -0.84 -15.18 -13.14
C HIS A 277 -1.94 -14.35 -13.82
N SER A 278 -3.09 -14.96 -14.04
CA SER A 278 -4.29 -14.32 -14.58
C SER A 278 -5.49 -14.75 -13.73
N LEU A 279 -6.09 -13.81 -13.00
CA LEU A 279 -7.15 -14.07 -12.03
C LEU A 279 -8.42 -13.32 -12.45
N ASN A 280 -9.53 -14.04 -12.61
CA ASN A 280 -10.78 -13.45 -13.08
C ASN A 280 -11.97 -13.87 -12.23
N THR A 281 -12.68 -12.88 -11.68
CA THR A 281 -13.95 -13.06 -10.98
C THR A 281 -14.98 -12.02 -11.41
N LYS A 282 -16.27 -12.36 -11.49
CA LYS A 282 -17.29 -11.33 -11.82
C LYS A 282 -17.79 -10.53 -10.62
N GLY A 283 -17.46 -10.92 -9.40
CA GLY A 283 -17.97 -10.20 -8.23
C GLY A 283 -17.25 -10.42 -6.91
N GLY A 284 -16.29 -11.36 -6.85
CA GLY A 284 -15.51 -11.56 -5.65
C GLY A 284 -14.35 -10.57 -5.52
N HIS A 285 -13.89 -10.42 -4.28
CA HIS A 285 -12.57 -9.87 -3.95
C HIS A 285 -11.44 -10.76 -4.46
N VAL A 286 -10.32 -10.13 -4.80
CA VAL A 286 -9.08 -10.81 -5.16
C VAL A 286 -8.00 -10.33 -4.21
N GLU A 287 -7.39 -11.28 -3.50
CA GLU A 287 -6.30 -11.02 -2.56
C GLU A 287 -5.03 -11.71 -3.08
N VAL A 288 -3.95 -10.96 -3.18
CA VAL A 288 -2.66 -11.44 -3.67
C VAL A 288 -1.57 -11.05 -2.68
N MET A 289 -0.73 -12.01 -2.28
CA MET A 289 0.29 -11.79 -1.25
C MET A 289 1.61 -12.52 -1.57
N ASP A 290 2.75 -11.84 -1.48
CA ASP A 290 4.08 -12.40 -1.77
C ASP A 290 4.13 -13.08 -3.14
N VAL A 291 3.98 -12.28 -4.21
CA VAL A 291 3.95 -12.77 -5.58
C VAL A 291 5.06 -12.16 -6.43
N LYS A 292 5.68 -12.99 -7.27
CA LYS A 292 6.75 -12.56 -8.17
C LYS A 292 6.42 -12.84 -9.64
N GLY A 293 6.73 -11.91 -10.52
CA GLY A 293 6.51 -12.01 -11.96
C GLY A 293 5.34 -11.16 -12.43
N SER A 294 4.47 -11.69 -13.31
CA SER A 294 3.41 -10.89 -13.93
C SER A 294 2.04 -11.27 -13.38
N LEU A 295 1.22 -10.28 -13.02
CA LEU A 295 -0.13 -10.46 -12.51
C LEU A 295 -1.14 -9.67 -13.34
N GLU A 296 -2.16 -10.36 -13.86
CA GLU A 296 -3.35 -9.75 -14.46
C GLU A 296 -4.57 -10.10 -13.60
N VAL A 297 -5.30 -9.10 -13.11
CA VAL A 297 -6.51 -9.29 -12.31
C VAL A 297 -7.68 -8.54 -12.92
N THR A 298 -8.82 -9.23 -13.05
CA THR A 298 -10.10 -8.63 -13.41
C THR A 298 -11.15 -9.02 -12.38
N SER A 299 -11.78 -8.02 -11.74
CA SER A 299 -12.98 -8.21 -10.91
C SER A 299 -14.17 -7.42 -11.46
N GLY A 300 -15.35 -8.05 -11.54
CA GLY A 300 -16.58 -7.37 -11.96
C GLY A 300 -17.24 -6.49 -10.88
N GLY A 301 -16.69 -6.44 -9.66
CA GLY A 301 -17.24 -5.57 -8.61
C GLY A 301 -16.57 -5.65 -7.23
N GLY A 302 -15.71 -6.64 -6.99
CA GLY A 302 -14.97 -6.74 -5.72
C GLY A 302 -13.72 -5.88 -5.70
N HIS A 303 -13.24 -5.60 -4.49
CA HIS A 303 -11.90 -5.08 -4.19
C HIS A 303 -10.79 -5.99 -4.72
N ILE A 304 -9.66 -5.37 -5.06
CA ILE A 304 -8.41 -6.04 -5.41
C ILE A 304 -7.35 -5.54 -4.43
N ASP A 305 -6.82 -6.45 -3.63
CA ASP A 305 -5.83 -6.18 -2.60
C ASP A 305 -4.55 -6.94 -2.97
N VAL A 306 -3.43 -6.23 -3.12
CA VAL A 306 -2.12 -6.82 -3.42
C VAL A 306 -1.10 -6.33 -2.39
N LEU A 307 -0.48 -7.28 -1.71
CA LEU A 307 0.57 -7.05 -0.72
C LEU A 307 1.85 -7.76 -1.15
N ASP A 308 2.99 -7.10 -1.04
CA ASP A 308 4.31 -7.68 -1.31
C ASP A 308 4.40 -8.29 -2.71
N MET A 309 4.52 -7.46 -3.75
CA MET A 309 4.65 -7.95 -5.12
C MET A 309 5.87 -7.39 -5.85
N GLU A 310 6.58 -8.25 -6.58
CA GLU A 310 7.71 -7.91 -7.44
C GLU A 310 7.41 -8.29 -8.90
N GLY A 311 7.20 -7.30 -9.76
CA GLY A 311 7.07 -7.46 -11.21
C GLY A 311 5.96 -6.60 -11.84
N ASP A 312 5.36 -7.08 -12.93
CA ASP A 312 4.40 -6.29 -13.73
C ASP A 312 2.95 -6.59 -13.32
N LEU A 313 2.14 -5.54 -13.11
CA LEU A 313 0.75 -5.63 -12.66
C LEU A 313 -0.21 -4.95 -13.64
N GLU A 314 -1.28 -5.64 -14.00
CA GLU A 314 -2.45 -5.05 -14.67
C GLU A 314 -3.72 -5.43 -13.91
N LEU A 315 -4.33 -4.44 -13.27
CA LEU A 315 -5.48 -4.61 -12.37
C LEU A 315 -6.67 -3.82 -12.88
N PHE A 316 -7.83 -4.47 -12.93
CA PHE A 316 -9.09 -3.86 -13.32
C PHE A 316 -10.23 -4.29 -12.41
N THR A 317 -10.99 -3.34 -11.88
CA THR A 317 -12.28 -3.61 -11.23
C THR A 317 -13.37 -2.64 -11.68
N GLU A 318 -14.60 -3.15 -11.85
CA GLU A 318 -15.72 -2.31 -12.27
C GLU A 318 -16.23 -1.41 -11.13
N GLY A 319 -16.24 -1.91 -9.90
CA GLY A 319 -16.85 -1.20 -8.75
C GLY A 319 -15.98 -1.14 -7.50
N GLY A 320 -15.00 -2.03 -7.37
CA GLY A 320 -14.19 -2.15 -6.16
C GLY A 320 -13.10 -1.09 -6.05
N HIS A 321 -12.49 -1.07 -4.87
CA HIS A 321 -11.23 -0.37 -4.60
C HIS A 321 -10.04 -1.23 -5.04
N ILE A 322 -8.93 -0.58 -5.36
CA ILE A 322 -7.66 -1.25 -5.60
C ILE A 322 -6.70 -0.76 -4.52
N THR A 323 -6.16 -1.68 -3.74
CA THR A 323 -5.18 -1.38 -2.68
C THR A 323 -3.90 -2.15 -2.98
N LEU A 324 -2.79 -1.44 -3.13
CA LEU A 324 -1.45 -2.02 -3.30
C LEU A 324 -0.55 -1.57 -2.16
N GLU A 325 0.20 -2.48 -1.57
CA GLU A 325 1.18 -2.22 -0.52
C GLU A 325 2.49 -2.96 -0.82
N ASN A 326 3.61 -2.25 -0.75
CA ASN A 326 4.96 -2.79 -1.01
C ASN A 326 5.06 -3.50 -2.38
N VAL A 327 4.80 -2.76 -3.46
CA VAL A 327 4.81 -3.29 -4.83
C VAL A 327 5.92 -2.63 -5.65
N SER A 328 6.74 -3.46 -6.29
CA SER A 328 7.83 -3.04 -7.17
C SER A 328 7.62 -3.50 -8.62
N GLY A 329 7.81 -2.61 -9.60
CA GLY A 329 7.75 -2.90 -11.04
C GLY A 329 6.85 -1.95 -11.84
N ASN A 330 6.20 -2.45 -12.90
CA ASN A 330 5.29 -1.64 -13.73
C ASN A 330 3.84 -1.89 -13.33
N ILE A 331 3.19 -0.86 -12.77
CA ILE A 331 1.85 -0.95 -12.20
C ILE A 331 0.85 -0.25 -13.11
N LYS A 332 -0.19 -0.98 -13.50
CA LYS A 332 -1.36 -0.44 -14.20
C LYS A 332 -2.63 -0.79 -13.42
N ALA A 333 -3.24 0.19 -12.76
CA ALA A 333 -4.44 -0.01 -11.94
C ALA A 333 -5.63 0.81 -12.46
N THR A 334 -6.77 0.17 -12.67
CA THR A 334 -7.99 0.81 -13.18
C THR A 334 -9.23 0.44 -12.37
N THR A 335 -10.00 1.44 -11.91
CA THR A 335 -11.34 1.21 -11.35
C THR A 335 -12.38 2.17 -11.92
N ASN A 336 -13.59 1.70 -12.19
CA ASN A 336 -14.67 2.58 -12.62
C ASN A 336 -15.45 3.22 -11.45
N GLY A 337 -15.43 2.60 -10.26
CA GLY A 337 -16.24 3.07 -9.12
C GLY A 337 -15.47 3.42 -7.86
N GLY A 338 -14.28 2.87 -7.66
CA GLY A 338 -13.62 2.88 -6.36
C GLY A 338 -12.42 3.82 -6.23
N HIS A 339 -11.83 3.82 -5.04
CA HIS A 339 -10.54 4.43 -4.75
C HIS A 339 -9.39 3.55 -5.25
N ILE A 340 -8.26 4.20 -5.53
CA ILE A 340 -6.99 3.52 -5.72
C ILE A 340 -6.06 4.03 -4.63
N ASP A 341 -5.66 3.14 -3.73
CA ASP A 341 -4.75 3.43 -2.63
C ASP A 341 -3.47 2.62 -2.85
N LEU A 342 -2.37 3.33 -3.01
CA LEU A 342 -1.08 2.79 -3.41
C LEU A 342 -0.06 3.18 -2.35
N ASP A 343 0.49 2.22 -1.62
CA ASP A 343 1.46 2.48 -0.57
C ASP A 343 2.80 1.79 -0.85
N GLU A 344 3.87 2.50 -0.52
CA GLU A 344 5.27 2.07 -0.71
C GLU A 344 5.56 1.49 -2.10
N LEU A 345 5.27 2.26 -3.15
CA LEU A 345 5.51 1.81 -4.53
C LEU A 345 6.93 2.08 -5.03
N GLU A 346 7.49 1.09 -5.72
CA GLU A 346 8.76 1.21 -6.43
C GLU A 346 8.58 0.97 -7.94
N GLY A 347 8.82 1.95 -8.79
CA GLY A 347 8.75 1.82 -10.24
C GLY A 347 7.70 2.68 -10.92
N SER A 348 7.23 2.23 -12.10
CA SER A 348 6.36 3.03 -12.96
C SER A 348 4.89 2.79 -12.61
N VAL A 349 4.09 3.85 -12.58
CA VAL A 349 2.69 3.78 -12.16
C VAL A 349 1.79 4.42 -13.20
N TRP A 350 0.75 3.71 -13.60
CA TRP A 350 -0.40 4.23 -14.30
C TRP A 350 -1.65 3.86 -13.51
N ALA A 351 -2.33 4.84 -12.93
CA ALA A 351 -3.53 4.65 -12.13
C ALA A 351 -4.68 5.49 -12.68
N LEU A 352 -5.84 4.87 -12.89
CA LEU A 352 -7.04 5.55 -13.36
C LEU A 352 -8.27 5.13 -12.55
N THR A 353 -8.97 6.12 -11.99
CA THR A 353 -10.30 5.92 -11.43
C THR A 353 -11.32 6.90 -12.01
N LYS A 354 -12.57 6.45 -12.23
CA LYS A 354 -13.64 7.38 -12.64
C LYS A 354 -14.40 7.98 -11.45
N GLY A 355 -14.57 7.19 -10.38
CA GLY A 355 -15.48 7.54 -9.28
C GLY A 355 -14.79 8.00 -7.99
N GLY A 356 -13.50 7.71 -7.81
CA GLY A 356 -12.84 7.86 -6.52
C GLY A 356 -11.60 8.74 -6.52
N ASN A 357 -11.03 8.92 -5.33
CA ASN A 357 -9.69 9.47 -5.13
C ASN A 357 -8.59 8.47 -5.52
N ILE A 358 -7.42 9.01 -5.82
CA ILE A 358 -6.16 8.26 -5.88
C ILE A 358 -5.28 8.76 -4.74
N THR A 359 -4.86 7.86 -3.86
CA THR A 359 -3.82 8.13 -2.86
C THR A 359 -2.60 7.32 -3.23
N VAL A 360 -1.43 7.97 -3.35
CA VAL A 360 -0.19 7.28 -3.67
C VAL A 360 0.97 7.70 -2.78
N SER A 361 1.72 6.73 -2.30
CA SER A 361 3.01 6.87 -1.66
C SER A 361 4.08 6.22 -2.55
N ILE A 362 5.03 7.01 -3.05
CA ILE A 362 6.12 6.54 -3.89
C ILE A 362 7.38 6.38 -3.04
N ALA A 363 7.87 5.15 -2.90
CA ALA A 363 9.15 4.86 -2.28
C ALA A 363 10.31 5.12 -3.26
N GLN A 364 10.19 4.63 -4.49
CA GLN A 364 11.14 4.86 -5.57
C GLN A 364 10.40 5.07 -6.90
N ALA A 365 10.62 6.19 -7.56
CA ALA A 365 9.93 6.51 -8.81
C ALA A 365 10.61 5.81 -10.01
N GLY A 366 9.80 5.17 -10.85
CA GLY A 366 10.23 4.65 -12.16
C GLY A 366 10.25 5.72 -13.24
N GLU A 367 10.20 5.30 -14.50
CA GLU A 367 10.29 6.20 -15.66
C GLU A 367 9.13 7.20 -15.72
N ARG A 368 7.92 6.77 -15.32
CA ARG A 368 6.73 7.62 -15.41
C ARG A 368 5.69 7.27 -14.35
N ILE A 369 5.19 8.31 -13.69
CA ILE A 369 4.01 8.24 -12.82
C ILE A 369 2.86 8.96 -13.50
N THR A 370 1.71 8.31 -13.65
CA THR A 370 0.52 8.88 -14.28
C THR A 370 -0.72 8.53 -13.48
N LEU A 371 -1.40 9.54 -12.96
CA LEU A 371 -2.54 9.39 -12.06
C LEU A 371 -3.71 10.18 -12.62
N ILE A 372 -4.85 9.53 -12.81
CA ILE A 372 -6.01 10.14 -13.46
C ILE A 372 -7.27 9.82 -12.66
N THR A 373 -7.97 10.85 -12.22
CA THR A 373 -9.31 10.73 -11.64
C THR A 373 -10.30 11.67 -12.32
N GLU A 374 -11.48 11.15 -12.67
CA GLU A 374 -12.55 11.95 -13.30
C GLU A 374 -13.42 12.70 -12.28
N ALA A 375 -13.58 12.18 -11.06
CA ALA A 375 -14.50 12.74 -10.06
C ALA A 375 -13.88 13.04 -8.69
N GLY A 376 -12.67 12.54 -8.42
CA GLY A 376 -12.02 12.64 -7.12
C GLY A 376 -10.77 13.51 -7.11
N ASN A 377 -10.05 13.41 -6.00
CA ASN A 377 -8.77 14.08 -5.75
C ASN A 377 -7.61 13.13 -5.98
N ILE A 378 -6.44 13.69 -6.25
CA ILE A 378 -5.17 12.95 -6.20
C ILE A 378 -4.38 13.48 -5.00
N ARG A 379 -3.94 12.57 -4.13
CA ARG A 379 -2.97 12.86 -3.07
C ARG A 379 -1.71 12.05 -3.33
N LEU A 380 -0.57 12.72 -3.40
CA LEU A 380 0.72 12.10 -3.58
C LEU A 380 1.63 12.44 -2.40
N SER A 381 2.27 11.41 -1.84
CA SER A 381 3.46 11.51 -0.99
C SER A 381 4.60 10.75 -1.65
N SER A 382 5.83 11.16 -1.38
CA SER A 382 7.01 10.51 -1.93
C SER A 382 8.16 10.61 -0.96
N SER A 383 8.88 9.49 -0.78
CA SER A 383 10.18 9.44 -0.10
C SER A 383 11.33 9.29 -1.10
N GLU A 384 11.07 9.46 -2.40
CA GLU A 384 12.09 9.47 -3.43
C GLU A 384 13.10 10.59 -3.15
N THR A 385 14.37 10.33 -3.47
CA THR A 385 15.48 11.27 -3.25
C THR A 385 15.82 12.06 -4.50
N LYS A 386 15.41 11.59 -5.67
CA LYS A 386 15.68 12.19 -6.97
C LYS A 386 14.44 12.87 -7.56
N PRO A 387 14.61 13.85 -8.45
CA PRO A 387 13.48 14.39 -9.18
C PRO A 387 12.91 13.34 -10.13
N TYR A 388 11.59 13.29 -10.26
CA TYR A 388 10.91 12.36 -11.18
C TYR A 388 9.75 13.04 -11.89
N PHE A 389 9.42 12.52 -13.07
CA PHE A 389 8.38 13.08 -13.92
C PHE A 389 7.02 12.46 -13.61
N CYS A 390 5.99 13.28 -13.48
CA CYS A 390 4.63 12.78 -13.38
C CYS A 390 3.60 13.60 -14.15
N THR A 391 2.51 12.92 -14.49
CA THR A 391 1.30 13.50 -15.07
C THR A 391 0.14 13.19 -14.15
N MET A 392 -0.55 14.21 -13.66
CA MET A 392 -1.70 14.05 -12.78
C MET A 392 -2.89 14.83 -13.31
N ASN A 393 -4.03 14.18 -13.45
CA ASN A 393 -5.27 14.81 -13.88
C ASN A 393 -6.35 14.51 -12.84
N ALA A 394 -6.77 15.54 -12.11
CA ALA A 394 -7.86 15.45 -11.16
C ALA A 394 -8.85 16.59 -11.41
N ASN A 395 -10.13 16.28 -11.36
CA ASN A 395 -11.18 17.28 -11.54
C ASN A 395 -11.33 18.20 -10.32
N THR A 396 -11.15 17.68 -9.10
CA THR A 396 -11.39 18.47 -7.88
C THR A 396 -10.12 19.07 -7.29
N GLY A 397 -9.01 18.33 -7.26
CA GLY A 397 -7.77 18.83 -6.67
C GLY A 397 -6.62 17.83 -6.69
N ILE A 398 -5.41 18.36 -6.64
CA ILE A 398 -4.15 17.61 -6.55
C ILE A 398 -3.41 18.13 -5.32
N ASP A 399 -3.08 17.23 -4.39
CA ASP A 399 -2.20 17.47 -3.26
C ASP A 399 -0.86 16.77 -3.52
N PHE A 400 0.22 17.55 -3.57
CA PHE A 400 1.59 17.09 -3.86
C PHE A 400 2.36 16.70 -2.58
N GLY A 401 1.73 16.79 -1.41
CA GLY A 401 2.38 16.57 -0.12
C GLY A 401 3.53 17.56 0.10
N ASN A 402 4.67 17.07 0.59
CA ASN A 402 5.91 17.85 0.76
C ASN A 402 6.80 17.84 -0.49
N SER A 403 6.22 17.77 -1.69
CA SER A 403 6.98 17.81 -2.95
C SER A 403 6.96 19.23 -3.51
N ALA A 404 8.12 19.72 -3.93
CA ALA A 404 8.19 20.88 -4.80
C ALA A 404 7.90 20.48 -6.25
N ILE A 405 7.30 21.39 -7.01
CA ILE A 405 6.82 21.12 -8.38
C ILE A 405 7.47 22.07 -9.37
N ALA A 406 7.85 21.56 -10.54
CA ALA A 406 8.18 22.36 -11.72
C ALA A 406 7.43 21.80 -12.92
N GLY A 407 6.42 22.52 -13.40
CA GLY A 407 5.56 22.01 -14.46
C GLY A 407 4.39 22.93 -14.78
N ASN A 408 3.55 22.45 -15.68
CA ASN A 408 2.32 23.12 -16.08
C ASN A 408 1.16 22.65 -15.18
N LEU A 409 0.30 23.58 -14.75
CA LEU A 409 -0.87 23.33 -13.91
C LEU A 409 -2.18 23.88 -14.53
N PHE A 410 -2.34 23.84 -15.86
CA PHE A 410 -3.61 24.18 -16.51
C PHE A 410 -4.56 22.98 -16.53
N GLY A 411 -5.25 22.72 -15.41
CA GLY A 411 -6.29 21.68 -15.27
C GLY A 411 -5.76 20.25 -15.09
N ALA A 412 -4.61 19.93 -15.66
CA ALA A 412 -3.82 18.75 -15.33
C ALA A 412 -2.39 19.19 -14.99
N PHE A 413 -1.77 18.55 -14.01
CA PHE A 413 -0.35 18.70 -13.74
C PHE A 413 0.45 17.85 -14.72
N THR A 414 1.50 18.42 -15.30
CA THR A 414 2.54 17.67 -16.02
C THR A 414 3.87 18.35 -15.76
N GLY A 415 4.82 17.61 -15.19
CA GLY A 415 6.13 18.16 -14.85
C GLY A 415 6.92 17.27 -13.91
N PHE A 416 7.94 17.87 -13.32
CA PHE A 416 8.83 17.22 -12.35
C PHE A 416 8.41 17.52 -10.92
N LEU A 417 8.50 16.50 -10.08
CA LEU A 417 8.43 16.62 -8.62
C LEU A 417 9.85 16.53 -8.06
N PHE A 418 10.12 17.36 -7.06
CA PHE A 418 11.38 17.45 -6.36
C PHE A 418 11.15 17.20 -4.86
N PRO A 419 12.00 16.40 -4.21
CA PRO A 419 11.97 16.27 -2.76
C PRO A 419 12.31 17.62 -2.12
N GLN A 420 11.40 18.15 -1.29
CA GLN A 420 11.56 19.51 -0.77
C GLN A 420 12.82 19.69 0.09
N GLU A 421 13.19 18.65 0.85
CA GLU A 421 14.42 18.61 1.66
C GLU A 421 15.71 18.70 0.83
N LYS A 422 15.63 18.45 -0.48
CA LYS A 422 16.76 18.50 -1.41
C LYS A 422 16.83 19.78 -2.24
N LEU A 423 15.87 20.70 -2.08
CA LEU A 423 15.87 21.93 -2.88
C LEU A 423 17.11 22.80 -2.65
N ASP A 424 17.59 22.89 -1.41
CA ASP A 424 18.79 23.67 -1.09
C ASP A 424 20.05 23.03 -1.68
N ASP A 425 20.12 21.69 -1.67
CA ASP A 425 21.19 20.92 -2.31
C ASP A 425 21.17 21.19 -3.83
N TYR A 426 20.00 21.09 -4.48
CA TYR A 426 19.86 21.36 -5.91
C TYR A 426 20.18 22.81 -6.29
N ALA A 427 19.77 23.79 -5.48
CA ALA A 427 20.12 25.19 -5.69
C ALA A 427 21.63 25.43 -5.57
N SER A 428 22.28 24.78 -4.60
CA SER A 428 23.73 24.83 -4.41
C SER A 428 24.48 24.20 -5.58
N ASP A 429 24.03 23.05 -6.07
CA ASP A 429 24.62 22.37 -7.23
C ASP A 429 24.49 23.21 -8.51
N LEU A 430 23.33 23.83 -8.74
CA LEU A 430 23.15 24.76 -9.85
C LEU A 430 24.07 25.98 -9.74
N GLN A 431 24.19 26.56 -8.54
CA GLN A 431 25.08 27.69 -8.31
C GLN A 431 26.54 27.31 -8.57
N ASN A 432 26.96 26.13 -8.10
CA ASN A 432 28.30 25.60 -8.36
C ASN A 432 28.51 25.37 -9.86
N LEU A 433 27.54 24.78 -10.57
CA LEU A 433 27.60 24.59 -12.02
C LEU A 433 27.83 25.92 -12.73
N PHE A 434 27.03 26.96 -12.43
CA PHE A 434 27.21 28.29 -13.01
C PHE A 434 28.57 28.91 -12.68
N ASN A 435 29.08 28.71 -11.46
CA ASN A 435 30.40 29.21 -11.06
C ASN A 435 31.54 28.49 -11.78
N THR A 436 31.35 27.23 -12.18
CA THR A 436 32.34 26.42 -12.90
C THR A 436 32.24 26.53 -14.42
N MET A 437 31.16 27.12 -14.95
CA MET A 437 31.06 27.39 -16.39
C MET A 437 32.11 28.40 -16.81
N ASP A 438 32.99 27.99 -17.72
CA ASP A 438 33.87 28.91 -18.42
C ASP A 438 33.05 29.72 -19.45
N LEU A 439 32.54 30.87 -19.02
CA LEU A 439 31.80 31.80 -19.87
C LEU A 439 32.67 32.38 -21.00
N THR A 440 33.99 32.18 -20.99
CA THR A 440 34.89 32.59 -22.09
C THR A 440 34.94 31.57 -23.22
N ALA A 441 34.49 30.33 -23.01
CA ALA A 441 34.36 29.30 -24.05
C ALA A 441 33.11 29.49 -24.94
N LEU A 442 32.21 30.43 -24.61
CA LEU A 442 31.00 30.78 -25.36
C LEU A 442 31.25 31.66 -26.60
N GLU A 443 32.51 31.85 -27.01
CA GLU A 443 32.91 32.81 -28.06
C GLU A 443 32.35 32.57 -29.47
N ASN A 444 31.67 31.44 -29.74
CA ASN A 444 31.03 31.20 -31.04
C ASN A 444 29.63 30.58 -30.89
N PRO A 445 28.57 31.38 -30.66
CA PRO A 445 27.20 30.89 -30.82
C PRO A 445 27.00 30.42 -32.27
N THR A 446 26.77 29.12 -32.46
CA THR A 446 26.38 28.59 -33.77
C THR A 446 24.91 28.90 -34.00
N TYR A 447 24.63 29.76 -34.97
CA TYR A 447 23.27 30.07 -35.42
C TYR A 447 22.78 29.00 -36.39
N GLY A 448 21.59 28.46 -36.16
CA GLY A 448 20.89 27.61 -37.14
C GLY A 448 20.57 28.39 -38.41
N SER A 449 20.44 27.68 -39.54
CA SER A 449 20.25 28.23 -40.89
C SER A 449 18.95 29.03 -41.10
N TYR A 450 18.09 29.15 -40.07
CA TYR A 450 16.85 29.89 -40.09
C TYR A 450 16.69 30.73 -38.82
N GLY A 451 17.41 31.85 -38.70
CA GLY A 451 16.95 33.08 -38.03
C GLY A 451 16.30 33.01 -36.63
N VAL A 452 16.51 31.97 -35.84
CA VAL A 452 16.01 31.84 -34.47
C VAL A 452 17.20 31.65 -33.53
N LEU A 453 17.04 32.21 -32.34
CA LEU A 453 17.94 32.43 -31.20
C LEU A 453 19.18 31.52 -31.05
N PRO A 454 20.26 32.01 -30.40
CA PRO A 454 21.49 31.26 -30.23
C PRO A 454 21.25 29.93 -29.49
N LEU A 455 21.69 28.84 -30.09
CA LEU A 455 21.70 27.52 -29.45
C LEU A 455 22.88 27.49 -28.46
N ILE A 456 22.59 27.48 -27.15
CA ILE A 456 23.63 27.31 -26.13
C ILE A 456 23.66 25.83 -25.73
N ASN A 457 24.68 25.12 -26.20
CA ASN A 457 24.93 23.75 -25.76
C ASN A 457 25.72 23.78 -24.45
N LEU A 458 25.03 23.53 -23.34
CA LEU A 458 25.67 23.30 -22.05
C LEU A 458 25.87 21.80 -21.88
N SER A 459 27.13 21.35 -21.95
CA SER A 459 27.52 19.99 -21.58
C SER A 459 27.97 19.98 -20.12
N ALA A 460 27.22 19.31 -19.24
CA ALA A 460 27.65 18.99 -17.88
C ALA A 460 27.97 17.50 -17.77
N GLU A 461 28.78 17.09 -16.78
CA GLU A 461 29.05 15.66 -16.48
C GLU A 461 27.79 14.84 -16.10
N LEU A 462 26.64 15.50 -15.93
CA LEU A 462 25.32 14.89 -15.66
C LEU A 462 24.40 14.79 -16.90
N GLY A 463 24.90 15.10 -18.10
CA GLY A 463 24.15 15.04 -19.37
C GLY A 463 23.94 16.41 -20.02
N THR A 464 23.51 16.39 -21.28
CA THR A 464 23.23 17.58 -22.10
C THR A 464 21.85 18.15 -21.77
N ILE A 465 21.79 19.40 -21.31
CA ILE A 465 20.54 20.15 -21.17
C ILE A 465 20.43 21.08 -22.38
N THR A 466 19.41 20.86 -23.22
CA THR A 466 19.06 21.76 -24.32
C THR A 466 17.88 22.61 -23.89
N THR A 467 18.09 23.91 -23.72
CA THR A 467 17.02 24.88 -23.44
C THR A 467 16.92 25.90 -24.56
N GLU A 468 15.75 25.94 -25.21
CA GLU A 468 15.34 27.07 -26.06
C GLU A 468 14.69 28.12 -25.16
N PHE A 469 15.17 29.37 -25.24
CA PHE A 469 14.49 30.50 -24.60
C PHE A 469 13.52 31.12 -25.62
N GLU A 470 12.24 31.29 -25.28
CA GLU A 470 11.28 32.10 -26.05
C GLU A 470 11.25 33.56 -25.57
#